data_AF-A0A495MP44-F1
#
_entry.id   AF-A0A495MP44-F1
#
_cell.length_a   1.000
_cell.length_b   1.000
_cell.length_c   1.000
_cell.angle_alpha   90.00
_cell.angle_beta   90.00
_cell.angle_gamma   90.00
#
_symmetry.space_group_name_H-M   'P 1'
#
loop_
_entity.id
_entity.type
_entity.pdbx_description
1 polymer ?
#
loop_
_entity_poly.entity_id
_entity_poly.type
_entity_poly.pdbx_seq_one_letter_code
_entity_poly.pdbx_strand_id
1 'polypeptide(L)'
;MKKLLLPLVILLLFAEVTIAQDIEYTVANIPAELKENANAVVRLDQKDIVIASRKSMVITTKSIVTVLNENGLQHMDLSEYFSARNRIKSIEVQIYNSFGKEIKKIKRKDFKENSVSEGSIITDNKLLYCDYTPTEYPFTVVFQSEIETSNTAFIPSWYPIHGFSVSVEKAIMNVQAPADLGFKYKEFNMLNNPAISKQEKAGGVSFTATNLVAYKQEDYSPSFNSYAPNVIMGLDAFNYEGLDGKATNWKEFGGWVYSNLLKGTDEIPQETQAKIKALVGDEKDPLKKARIIYKYVQDKTRYVSIQLGIGGWKPMMAKDVDRLGYGDCKALTNYTRALLEVVNVPSYYTVIYGNPQKRDFNQDFVSMEGNHAILAVPVDNKMYWLECTSQKMPFGFQGDFTDNRFALVIKPEGGEIIKTQEYQPQDNTQISKGKYVIDEQGNIAGSILIKSKGTQYDSKFDYEDKSSDNLTKIYKSYFNNINNLKLKKINLQNNKEEVEFSEDITIEASEYAKPTGGRMIFAINAYNQISGVPQRYRQRNNPFEIIRGFYDYDEIIIDLPKGVTIEAKPENVELKGAFGEYKTELAVINENQLLYKRTYKTNPGYYDKKEYENFRKFREQIAKNDNAKIVLVKNQ
;
A
#
# COMPACT_ATOMS: atom_id res chain seq x y z
N MET A 1 33.69 -44.20 -82.68
CA MET A 1 33.27 -45.50 -82.13
C MET A 1 33.27 -45.42 -80.61
N LYS A 2 32.12 -45.77 -80.01
CA LYS A 2 31.76 -46.12 -78.60
C LYS A 2 32.93 -46.19 -77.59
N LYS A 3 32.81 -45.73 -76.33
CA LYS A 3 31.77 -46.12 -75.36
C LYS A 3 31.53 -45.08 -74.23
N LEU A 4 30.25 -44.98 -73.87
CA LEU A 4 29.64 -44.47 -72.64
C LEU A 4 30.24 -45.08 -71.35
N LEU A 5 30.21 -44.30 -70.26
CA LEU A 5 29.63 -44.69 -68.96
C LEU A 5 29.43 -43.44 -68.07
N LEU A 6 28.16 -43.05 -67.89
CA LEU A 6 27.64 -42.34 -66.72
C LEU A 6 27.56 -43.39 -65.57
N PRO A 7 27.67 -43.05 -64.27
CA PRO A 7 26.54 -42.41 -63.60
C PRO A 7 26.89 -41.45 -62.44
N LEU A 8 25.84 -40.70 -62.05
CA LEU A 8 25.49 -40.35 -60.67
C LEU A 8 26.16 -39.14 -59.99
N VAL A 9 25.29 -38.42 -59.27
CA VAL A 9 25.54 -37.45 -58.20
C VAL A 9 25.61 -35.99 -58.64
N ILE A 10 24.51 -35.50 -59.21
CA ILE A 10 24.04 -34.13 -58.90
C ILE A 10 23.32 -34.25 -57.55
N LEU A 11 24.07 -34.14 -56.46
CA LEU A 11 23.52 -33.96 -55.13
C LEU A 11 23.50 -32.46 -54.84
N LEU A 12 22.29 -31.95 -54.71
CA LEU A 12 21.88 -30.70 -54.08
C LEU A 12 22.87 -30.21 -53.01
N LEU A 13 23.74 -29.26 -53.37
CA LEU A 13 24.36 -28.35 -52.41
C LEU A 13 23.39 -27.17 -52.20
N PHE A 14 22.25 -27.45 -51.55
CA PHE A 14 21.60 -26.40 -50.77
C PHE A 14 22.49 -26.19 -49.55
N ALA A 15 23.26 -25.11 -49.55
CA ALA A 15 23.83 -24.58 -48.34
C ALA A 15 22.64 -24.13 -47.46
N GLU A 16 22.17 -25.03 -46.59
CA GLU A 16 21.32 -24.63 -45.48
C GLU A 16 22.17 -23.73 -44.59
N VAL A 17 21.90 -22.43 -44.68
CA VAL A 17 22.26 -21.48 -43.63
C VAL A 17 21.42 -21.88 -42.43
N THR A 18 21.98 -22.76 -41.58
CA THR A 18 21.41 -23.05 -40.27
C THR A 18 21.53 -21.78 -39.44
N ILE A 19 20.48 -20.97 -39.46
CA ILE A 19 20.25 -19.97 -38.42
C ILE A 19 20.16 -20.78 -37.13
N ALA A 20 21.14 -20.65 -36.25
CA ALA A 20 21.12 -21.27 -34.94
C ALA A 20 19.82 -20.85 -34.23
N GLN A 21 18.87 -21.77 -34.14
CA GLN A 21 17.73 -21.62 -33.26
C GLN A 21 18.27 -21.83 -31.85
N ASP A 22 18.12 -20.83 -30.97
CA ASP A 22 18.29 -21.07 -29.54
C ASP A 22 17.10 -21.91 -29.08
N ILE A 23 17.20 -23.23 -29.27
CA ILE A 23 16.21 -24.24 -28.86
C ILE A 23 15.87 -24.07 -27.38
N GLU A 24 16.78 -23.47 -26.59
CA GLU A 24 16.57 -23.12 -25.19
C GLU A 24 15.32 -22.24 -24.98
N TYR A 25 15.00 -21.30 -25.89
CA TYR A 25 13.92 -20.32 -25.67
C TYR A 25 12.55 -20.67 -26.25
N THR A 26 12.40 -21.87 -26.82
CA THR A 26 11.07 -22.33 -27.28
C THR A 26 10.08 -22.45 -26.12
N VAL A 27 8.84 -22.02 -26.34
CA VAL A 27 7.77 -22.05 -25.33
C VAL A 27 7.35 -23.48 -24.99
N ALA A 28 7.58 -24.42 -25.91
CA ALA A 28 7.32 -25.84 -25.70
C ALA A 28 8.13 -26.44 -24.54
N ASN A 29 9.28 -25.86 -24.20
CA ASN A 29 10.15 -26.34 -23.12
C ASN A 29 9.68 -25.89 -21.73
N ILE A 30 8.73 -24.95 -21.64
CA ILE A 30 8.21 -24.47 -20.36
C ILE A 30 7.33 -25.57 -19.73
N PRO A 31 7.66 -26.03 -18.51
CA PRO A 31 6.85 -27.01 -17.77
C PRO A 31 5.38 -26.61 -17.70
N ALA A 32 4.48 -27.59 -17.84
CA ALA A 32 3.03 -27.33 -17.91
C ALA A 32 2.50 -26.64 -16.64
N GLU A 33 3.00 -27.04 -15.48
CA GLU A 33 2.65 -26.47 -14.17
C GLU A 33 2.97 -24.98 -14.03
N LEU A 34 4.04 -24.50 -14.67
CA LEU A 34 4.44 -23.09 -14.60
C LEU A 34 3.58 -22.20 -15.52
N LYS A 35 2.86 -22.79 -16.47
CA LYS A 35 1.87 -22.07 -17.29
C LYS A 35 0.50 -21.97 -16.61
N GLU A 36 0.26 -22.75 -15.55
CA GLU A 36 -1.03 -22.75 -14.87
C GLU A 36 -1.22 -21.46 -14.07
N ASN A 37 -2.31 -20.73 -14.34
CA ASN A 37 -2.65 -19.46 -13.67
C ASN A 37 -1.62 -18.33 -13.84
N ALA A 38 -0.68 -18.50 -14.77
CA ALA A 38 0.36 -17.54 -15.08
C ALA A 38 0.03 -16.77 -16.37
N ASN A 39 0.31 -15.47 -16.38
CA ASN A 39 0.28 -14.64 -17.58
C ASN A 39 1.69 -14.48 -18.19
N ALA A 40 2.73 -14.75 -17.41
CA ALA A 40 4.11 -14.83 -17.84
C ALA A 40 4.88 -15.88 -17.04
N VAL A 41 5.96 -16.40 -17.62
CA VAL A 41 6.91 -17.30 -16.95
C VAL A 41 8.29 -16.67 -17.01
N VAL A 42 8.85 -16.38 -15.85
CA VAL A 42 10.25 -16.00 -15.69
C VAL A 42 11.09 -17.26 -15.79
N ARG A 43 11.73 -17.46 -16.93
CA ARG A 43 12.57 -18.62 -17.22
C ARG A 43 13.92 -18.55 -16.50
N LEU A 44 14.45 -17.34 -16.41
CA LEU A 44 15.61 -17.00 -15.60
C LEU A 44 15.46 -15.58 -15.07
N ASP A 45 15.63 -15.40 -13.77
CA ASP A 45 15.91 -14.10 -13.17
C ASP A 45 17.24 -14.21 -12.42
N GLN A 46 18.30 -13.64 -12.97
CA GLN A 46 19.63 -13.69 -12.39
C GLN A 46 20.14 -12.29 -12.09
N LYS A 47 20.57 -12.08 -10.84
CA LYS A 47 21.24 -10.86 -10.41
C LYS A 47 22.56 -11.18 -9.73
N ASP A 48 23.65 -10.66 -10.29
CA ASP A 48 25.00 -10.79 -9.75
C ASP A 48 25.46 -9.43 -9.20
N ILE A 49 25.74 -9.38 -7.90
CA ILE A 49 26.08 -8.16 -7.17
C ILE A 49 27.51 -8.27 -6.66
N VAL A 50 28.39 -7.39 -7.11
CA VAL A 50 29.79 -7.30 -6.68
C VAL A 50 30.02 -5.97 -5.99
N ILE A 51 30.22 -6.00 -4.69
CA ILE A 51 30.55 -4.83 -3.86
C ILE A 51 32.06 -4.82 -3.69
N ALA A 52 32.77 -4.10 -4.55
CA ALA A 52 34.24 -4.10 -4.53
C ALA A 52 34.83 -3.26 -3.39
N SER A 53 34.08 -2.26 -2.92
CA SER A 53 34.46 -1.42 -1.78
C SER A 53 33.23 -0.71 -1.22
N ARG A 54 33.41 0.05 -0.13
CA ARG A 54 32.37 0.92 0.43
C ARG A 54 31.71 1.87 -0.59
N LYS A 55 32.41 2.24 -1.67
CA LYS A 55 31.96 3.22 -2.68
C LYS A 55 31.81 2.63 -4.08
N SER A 56 31.75 1.31 -4.22
CA SER A 56 31.64 0.65 -5.52
C SER A 56 30.85 -0.63 -5.42
N MET A 57 29.70 -0.64 -6.10
CA MET A 57 28.85 -1.80 -6.32
C MET A 57 28.49 -1.89 -7.79
N VAL A 58 28.68 -3.08 -8.36
CA VAL A 58 28.24 -3.42 -9.72
C VAL A 58 27.12 -4.44 -9.61
N ILE A 59 26.04 -4.21 -10.37
CA ILE A 59 24.88 -5.08 -10.43
C ILE A 59 24.70 -5.49 -11.89
N THR A 60 24.81 -6.79 -12.16
CA THR A 60 24.52 -7.36 -13.48
C THR A 60 23.20 -8.12 -13.40
N THR A 61 22.26 -7.78 -14.29
CA THR A 61 20.95 -8.43 -14.36
C THR A 61 20.82 -9.18 -15.68
N LYS A 62 20.32 -10.42 -15.63
CA LYS A 62 19.83 -11.16 -16.79
C LYS A 62 18.45 -11.72 -16.47
N SER A 63 17.44 -11.22 -17.15
CA SER A 63 16.06 -11.69 -17.04
C SER A 63 15.62 -12.32 -18.37
N ILE A 64 14.95 -13.46 -18.31
CA ILE A 64 14.37 -14.15 -19.46
C ILE A 64 12.90 -14.42 -19.11
N VAL A 65 11.99 -13.75 -19.81
CA VAL A 65 10.56 -13.80 -19.52
C VAL A 65 9.81 -14.22 -20.77
N THR A 66 9.08 -15.33 -20.69
CA THR A 66 8.07 -15.67 -21.70
C THR A 66 6.73 -15.07 -21.30
N VAL A 67 6.21 -14.17 -22.12
CA VAL A 67 4.90 -13.56 -21.95
C VAL A 67 3.87 -14.42 -22.66
N LEU A 68 2.89 -14.93 -21.92
CA LEU A 68 1.89 -15.88 -22.43
C LEU A 68 0.68 -15.18 -23.06
N ASN A 69 0.32 -14.01 -22.55
CA ASN A 69 -0.80 -13.19 -23.01
C ASN A 69 -0.60 -11.71 -22.63
N GLU A 70 -1.53 -10.85 -23.04
CA GLU A 70 -1.47 -9.39 -22.82
C GLU A 70 -1.31 -8.99 -21.35
N ASN A 71 -1.96 -9.69 -20.41
CA ASN A 71 -1.84 -9.41 -18.98
C ASN A 71 -0.44 -9.72 -18.42
N GLY A 72 0.39 -10.44 -19.18
CA GLY A 72 1.76 -10.79 -18.81
C GLY A 72 2.79 -9.71 -19.15
N LEU A 73 2.41 -8.70 -19.95
CA LEU A 73 3.32 -7.63 -20.38
C LEU A 73 3.96 -6.88 -19.20
N GLN A 74 3.21 -6.70 -18.11
CA GLN A 74 3.69 -6.04 -16.89
C GLN A 74 4.89 -6.76 -16.23
N HIS A 75 5.13 -8.03 -16.55
CA HIS A 75 6.21 -8.83 -15.97
C HIS A 75 7.50 -8.83 -16.81
N MET A 76 7.55 -8.12 -17.95
CA MET A 76 8.77 -8.07 -18.77
C MET A 76 9.89 -7.23 -18.13
N ASP A 77 9.52 -6.17 -17.39
CA ASP A 77 10.41 -5.21 -16.73
C ASP A 77 11.65 -4.80 -17.56
N LEU A 78 11.41 -4.15 -18.71
CA LEU A 78 12.45 -3.83 -19.70
C LEU A 78 13.06 -2.44 -19.48
N SER A 79 13.50 -2.15 -18.25
CA SER A 79 13.94 -0.82 -17.89
C SER A 79 15.07 -0.80 -16.86
N GLU A 80 15.82 0.30 -16.83
CA GLU A 80 16.75 0.60 -15.74
C GLU A 80 16.67 2.06 -15.32
N TYR A 81 16.74 2.29 -14.01
CA TYR A 81 16.89 3.62 -13.45
C TYR A 81 18.36 4.04 -13.41
N PHE A 82 18.63 5.32 -13.67
CA PHE A 82 19.97 5.87 -13.60
C PHE A 82 19.97 7.33 -13.14
N SER A 83 21.11 7.77 -12.62
CA SER A 83 21.37 9.12 -12.15
C SER A 83 22.85 9.46 -12.31
N ALA A 84 23.30 10.61 -11.80
CA ALA A 84 24.72 10.94 -11.79
C ALA A 84 25.56 9.95 -10.95
N ARG A 85 24.96 9.26 -9.98
CA ARG A 85 25.62 8.30 -9.08
C ARG A 85 25.34 6.84 -9.41
N ASN A 86 24.31 6.58 -10.20
CA ASN A 86 23.92 5.25 -10.66
C ASN A 86 24.02 5.18 -12.19
N ARG A 87 25.06 4.54 -12.72
CA ARG A 87 25.38 4.56 -14.15
C ARG A 87 25.11 3.21 -14.80
N ILE A 88 24.26 3.20 -15.82
CA ILE A 88 24.09 2.04 -16.70
C ILE A 88 25.36 1.91 -17.56
N LYS A 89 26.07 0.78 -17.47
CA LYS A 89 27.21 0.40 -18.32
C LYS A 89 26.75 -0.23 -19.62
N SER A 90 25.83 -1.18 -19.54
CA SER A 90 25.23 -1.86 -20.69
C SER A 90 23.74 -2.09 -20.43
N ILE A 91 22.96 -2.12 -21.51
CA ILE A 91 21.54 -2.49 -21.50
C ILE A 91 21.16 -2.99 -22.90
N GLU A 92 20.51 -4.14 -22.96
CA GLU A 92 20.10 -4.79 -24.21
C GLU A 92 18.83 -5.62 -23.98
N VAL A 93 17.98 -5.64 -25.01
CA VAL A 93 16.79 -6.49 -25.08
C VAL A 93 16.83 -7.31 -26.36
N GLN A 94 16.56 -8.61 -26.25
CA GLN A 94 16.36 -9.50 -27.39
C GLN A 94 14.97 -10.12 -27.30
N ILE A 95 14.28 -10.19 -28.42
CA ILE A 95 12.92 -10.72 -28.53
C ILE A 95 12.95 -11.96 -29.40
N TYR A 96 12.31 -13.03 -28.92
CA TYR A 96 12.18 -14.30 -29.59
C TYR A 96 10.70 -14.64 -29.76
N ASN A 97 10.34 -15.24 -30.89
CA ASN A 97 9.00 -15.77 -31.10
C ASN A 97 8.78 -17.07 -30.30
N SER A 98 7.57 -17.63 -30.39
CA SER A 98 7.17 -18.85 -29.67
C SER A 98 8.03 -20.09 -29.98
N PHE A 99 8.69 -20.12 -31.13
CA PHE A 99 9.60 -21.20 -31.57
C PHE A 99 11.05 -21.00 -31.12
N GLY A 100 11.38 -19.92 -30.41
CA GLY A 100 12.75 -19.61 -29.99
C GLY A 100 13.61 -18.97 -31.09
N LYS A 101 13.01 -18.46 -32.17
CA LYS A 101 13.73 -17.69 -33.19
C LYS A 101 13.82 -16.23 -32.78
N GLU A 102 15.03 -15.67 -32.75
CA GLU A 102 15.23 -14.23 -32.55
C GLU A 102 14.52 -13.44 -33.68
N ILE A 103 13.68 -12.50 -33.29
CA ILE A 103 12.94 -11.63 -34.21
C ILE A 103 13.36 -10.16 -34.09
N LYS A 104 13.93 -9.75 -32.96
CA LYS A 104 14.36 -8.37 -32.75
C LYS A 104 15.45 -8.30 -31.69
N LYS A 105 16.44 -7.45 -31.96
CA LYS A 105 17.48 -7.07 -30.99
C LYS A 105 17.51 -5.56 -30.85
N ILE A 106 17.40 -5.10 -29.62
CA ILE A 106 17.24 -3.70 -29.24
C ILE A 106 18.43 -3.35 -28.35
N LYS A 107 19.28 -2.45 -28.85
CA LYS A 107 20.46 -2.00 -28.11
C LYS A 107 20.15 -0.69 -27.40
N ARG A 108 20.95 -0.33 -26.40
CA ARG A 108 20.85 0.93 -25.65
C ARG A 108 20.43 2.17 -26.46
N LYS A 109 20.98 2.38 -27.66
CA LYS A 109 20.68 3.54 -28.51
C LYS A 109 19.21 3.65 -28.94
N ASP A 110 18.48 2.54 -28.90
CA ASP A 110 17.08 2.42 -29.31
C ASP A 110 16.13 2.46 -28.09
N PHE A 111 16.67 2.55 -26.87
CA PHE A 111 15.88 2.75 -25.66
C PHE A 111 15.44 4.20 -25.56
N LYS A 112 14.29 4.41 -24.92
CA LYS A 112 13.76 5.74 -24.64
C LYS A 112 14.19 6.17 -23.24
N GLU A 113 14.59 7.42 -23.12
CA GLU A 113 14.92 8.06 -21.86
C GLU A 113 13.74 8.95 -21.44
N ASN A 114 13.20 8.70 -20.25
CA ASN A 114 12.21 9.55 -19.62
C ASN A 114 12.73 10.10 -18.29
N SER A 115 12.43 11.36 -18.01
CA SER A 115 12.54 11.88 -16.64
C SER A 115 11.47 11.20 -15.77
N VAL A 116 11.85 10.80 -14.56
CA VAL A 116 10.90 10.26 -13.57
C VAL A 116 10.15 11.39 -12.84
N SER A 117 10.52 12.65 -13.10
CA SER A 117 9.79 13.80 -12.56
C SER A 117 8.42 13.92 -13.22
N GLU A 118 7.35 13.75 -12.44
CA GLU A 118 5.95 13.88 -12.88
C GLU A 118 5.12 14.61 -11.81
N GLY A 119 4.24 15.51 -12.23
CA GLY A 119 3.36 16.25 -11.33
C GLY A 119 4.14 17.03 -10.27
N SER A 120 3.97 16.66 -8.99
CA SER A 120 4.64 17.27 -7.83
C SER A 120 5.92 16.53 -7.41
N ILE A 121 6.39 15.55 -8.19
CA ILE A 121 7.61 14.77 -7.96
C ILE A 121 8.79 15.40 -8.71
N ILE A 122 9.86 15.71 -7.99
CA ILE A 122 11.11 16.26 -8.53
C ILE A 122 12.25 15.31 -8.17
N THR A 123 12.87 14.69 -9.18
CA THR A 123 13.99 13.75 -9.00
C THR A 123 15.00 13.84 -10.13
N ASP A 124 16.26 13.50 -9.85
CA ASP A 124 17.36 13.41 -10.80
C ASP A 124 17.50 12.00 -11.38
N ASN A 125 16.68 11.06 -10.89
CA ASN A 125 16.53 9.75 -11.49
C ASN A 125 15.85 9.86 -12.85
N LYS A 126 16.42 9.14 -13.80
CA LYS A 126 15.90 8.95 -15.15
C LYS A 126 15.65 7.48 -15.38
N LEU A 127 14.66 7.18 -16.21
CA LEU A 127 14.32 5.82 -16.61
C LEU A 127 14.77 5.63 -18.06
N LEU A 128 15.61 4.62 -18.30
CA LEU A 128 15.90 4.14 -19.63
C LEU A 128 15.10 2.87 -19.87
N TYR A 129 14.14 2.89 -20.79
CA TYR A 129 13.20 1.79 -20.99
C TYR A 129 13.05 1.41 -22.47
N CYS A 130 12.73 0.14 -22.69
CA CYS A 130 12.43 -0.39 -24.01
C CYS A 130 10.92 -0.30 -24.27
N ASP A 131 10.53 0.56 -25.20
CA ASP A 131 9.15 0.66 -25.68
C ASP A 131 8.90 -0.41 -26.76
N TYR A 132 8.50 -1.60 -26.32
CA TYR A 132 8.21 -2.74 -27.19
C TYR A 132 6.73 -3.13 -27.12
N THR A 133 6.09 -3.17 -28.29
CA THR A 133 4.73 -3.70 -28.46
C THR A 133 4.83 -5.02 -29.23
N PRO A 134 4.41 -6.17 -28.65
CA PRO A 134 4.43 -7.43 -29.36
C PRO A 134 3.35 -7.49 -30.45
N THR A 135 3.62 -8.29 -31.48
CA THR A 135 2.66 -8.59 -32.55
C THR A 135 1.94 -9.92 -32.36
N GLU A 136 2.48 -10.79 -31.50
CA GLU A 136 1.97 -12.13 -31.24
C GLU A 136 2.30 -12.58 -29.80
N TYR A 137 1.49 -13.51 -29.29
CA TYR A 137 1.74 -14.23 -28.04
C TYR A 137 1.66 -15.74 -28.31
N PRO A 138 2.41 -16.57 -27.57
CA PRO A 138 3.44 -16.19 -26.61
C PRO A 138 4.73 -15.75 -27.29
N PHE A 139 5.54 -14.94 -26.60
CA PHE A 139 6.89 -14.55 -27.04
C PHE A 139 7.83 -14.48 -25.83
N THR A 140 9.14 -14.52 -26.08
CA THR A 140 10.15 -14.49 -25.02
C THR A 140 11.00 -13.23 -25.14
N VAL A 141 11.27 -12.58 -24.02
CA VAL A 141 12.17 -11.45 -23.90
C VAL A 141 13.38 -11.84 -23.07
N VAL A 142 14.58 -11.53 -23.58
CA VAL A 142 15.83 -11.59 -22.84
C VAL A 142 16.27 -10.15 -22.59
N PHE A 143 16.29 -9.76 -21.32
CA PHE A 143 16.76 -8.47 -20.85
C PHE A 143 18.09 -8.64 -20.14
N GLN A 144 19.06 -7.80 -20.49
CA GLN A 144 20.38 -7.78 -19.87
C GLN A 144 20.80 -6.35 -19.55
N SER A 145 21.32 -6.14 -18.35
CA SER A 145 21.85 -4.85 -17.93
C SER A 145 23.07 -5.00 -17.01
N GLU A 146 23.92 -3.98 -17.01
CA GLU A 146 24.97 -3.81 -16.02
C GLU A 146 24.93 -2.37 -15.51
N ILE A 147 24.89 -2.22 -14.19
CA ILE A 147 24.84 -0.95 -13.49
C ILE A 147 26.04 -0.85 -12.54
N GLU A 148 26.65 0.33 -12.49
CA GLU A 148 27.66 0.69 -11.50
C GLU A 148 27.15 1.84 -10.63
N THR A 149 27.25 1.68 -9.32
CA THR A 149 26.86 2.71 -8.35
C THR A 149 27.88 2.86 -7.24
N SER A 150 28.01 4.08 -6.74
CA SER A 150 28.75 4.37 -5.52
C SER A 150 27.90 4.27 -4.25
N ASN A 151 26.58 4.16 -4.40
CA ASN A 151 25.62 4.06 -3.31
C ASN A 151 25.49 2.58 -2.89
N THR A 152 26.24 2.17 -1.87
CA THR A 152 26.26 0.79 -1.34
C THR A 152 25.33 0.59 -0.15
N ALA A 153 24.65 1.64 0.29
CA ALA A 153 23.67 1.58 1.36
C ALA A 153 22.36 0.88 0.95
N PHE A 154 22.06 0.87 -0.36
CA PHE A 154 20.90 0.20 -0.95
C PHE A 154 21.32 -1.01 -1.78
N ILE A 155 21.58 -2.12 -1.12
CA ILE A 155 21.77 -3.41 -1.81
C ILE A 155 20.38 -3.91 -2.25
N PRO A 156 20.19 -4.29 -3.54
CA PRO A 156 18.96 -4.91 -3.99
C PRO A 156 18.57 -6.12 -3.14
N SER A 157 17.31 -6.16 -2.72
CA SER A 157 16.73 -7.35 -2.07
C SER A 157 16.43 -8.43 -3.12
N TRP A 158 16.43 -9.70 -2.70
CA TRP A 158 16.05 -10.82 -3.56
C TRP A 158 14.57 -11.16 -3.36
N TYR A 159 13.80 -11.09 -4.44
CA TYR A 159 12.44 -11.59 -4.53
C TYR A 159 12.42 -12.65 -5.63
N PRO A 160 12.52 -13.95 -5.33
CA PRO A 160 12.53 -15.00 -6.35
C PRO A 160 11.22 -15.13 -7.12
N ILE A 161 10.16 -14.41 -6.72
CA ILE A 161 8.88 -14.31 -7.42
C ILE A 161 8.35 -12.88 -7.34
N HIS A 162 7.99 -12.31 -8.49
CA HIS A 162 7.75 -10.88 -8.67
C HIS A 162 6.27 -10.48 -8.60
N GLY A 163 5.45 -11.25 -7.87
CA GLY A 163 4.03 -10.95 -7.63
C GLY A 163 3.08 -12.10 -7.98
N PHE A 164 1.84 -11.73 -8.31
CA PHE A 164 0.78 -12.67 -8.67
C PHE A 164 0.80 -13.01 -10.16
N SER A 165 0.23 -14.15 -10.53
CA SER A 165 0.05 -14.57 -11.93
C SER A 165 1.35 -14.63 -12.75
N VAL A 166 2.49 -14.86 -12.09
CA VAL A 166 3.79 -15.09 -12.72
C VAL A 166 4.47 -16.29 -12.07
N SER A 167 4.90 -17.24 -12.88
CA SER A 167 5.69 -18.39 -12.43
C SER A 167 7.17 -18.17 -12.71
N VAL A 168 8.04 -18.89 -12.01
CA VAL A 168 9.50 -18.77 -12.11
C VAL A 168 10.13 -20.14 -12.25
N GLU A 169 10.75 -20.42 -13.40
CA GLU A 169 11.55 -21.65 -13.60
C GLU A 169 12.83 -21.58 -12.78
N LYS A 170 13.52 -20.44 -12.78
CA LYS A 170 14.77 -20.25 -12.04
C LYS A 170 14.99 -18.79 -11.66
N ALA A 171 15.30 -18.55 -10.39
CA ALA A 171 15.80 -17.26 -9.90
C ALA A 171 17.12 -17.46 -9.16
N ILE A 172 18.09 -16.58 -9.38
CA ILE A 172 19.43 -16.63 -8.80
C ILE A 172 19.83 -15.24 -8.34
N MET A 173 20.33 -15.12 -7.11
CA MET A 173 21.06 -13.93 -6.70
C MET A 173 22.41 -14.32 -6.10
N ASN A 174 23.48 -13.80 -6.69
CA ASN A 174 24.83 -13.91 -6.15
C ASN A 174 25.25 -12.57 -5.59
N VAL A 175 25.84 -12.57 -4.39
CA VAL A 175 26.40 -11.37 -3.78
C VAL A 175 27.80 -11.65 -3.28
N GLN A 176 28.73 -10.76 -3.60
CA GLN A 176 30.12 -10.80 -3.15
C GLN A 176 30.52 -9.45 -2.55
N ALA A 177 31.12 -9.47 -1.37
CA ALA A 177 31.62 -8.31 -0.66
C ALA A 177 32.88 -8.64 0.18
N PRO A 178 33.85 -7.72 0.29
CA PRO A 178 34.93 -7.81 1.26
C PRO A 178 34.42 -7.94 2.69
N ALA A 179 35.11 -8.75 3.51
CA ALA A 179 34.70 -9.04 4.88
C ALA A 179 34.68 -7.80 5.79
N ASP A 180 35.52 -6.80 5.52
CA ASP A 180 35.62 -5.56 6.28
C ASP A 180 34.40 -4.64 6.10
N LEU A 181 33.56 -4.87 5.08
CA LEU A 181 32.31 -4.13 4.90
C LEU A 181 31.18 -4.63 5.80
N GLY A 182 31.33 -5.80 6.44
CA GLY A 182 30.30 -6.39 7.29
C GLY A 182 29.01 -6.69 6.52
N PHE A 183 29.12 -7.36 5.38
CA PHE A 183 27.95 -7.78 4.60
C PHE A 183 27.09 -8.75 5.40
N LYS A 184 25.78 -8.49 5.40
CA LYS A 184 24.77 -9.26 6.12
C LYS A 184 23.48 -9.34 5.32
N TYR A 185 22.70 -10.38 5.58
CA TYR A 185 21.41 -10.62 4.94
C TYR A 185 20.41 -11.20 5.95
N LYS A 186 19.11 -11.05 5.67
CA LYS A 186 18.04 -11.65 6.46
C LYS A 186 16.98 -12.26 5.54
N GLU A 187 16.66 -13.52 5.81
CA GLU A 187 15.73 -14.34 5.03
C GLU A 187 14.32 -14.28 5.62
N PHE A 188 13.30 -14.24 4.75
CA PHE A 188 11.89 -14.28 5.12
C PHE A 188 11.18 -15.35 4.29
N ASN A 189 10.31 -16.14 4.93
CA ASN A 189 9.45 -17.12 4.26
C ASN A 189 10.17 -18.15 3.38
N MET A 190 11.43 -18.46 3.70
CA MET A 190 12.26 -19.41 2.95
C MET A 190 12.40 -20.77 3.62
N LEU A 191 12.18 -20.85 4.94
CA LEU A 191 12.35 -22.09 5.71
C LEU A 191 11.42 -23.20 5.19
N ASN A 192 11.96 -24.41 5.08
CA ASN A 192 11.25 -25.61 4.60
C ASN A 192 10.70 -25.53 3.18
N ASN A 193 11.16 -24.59 2.35
CA ASN A 193 10.81 -24.55 0.94
C ASN A 193 11.84 -25.35 0.11
N PRO A 194 11.52 -26.57 -0.38
CA PRO A 194 12.48 -27.39 -1.12
C PRO A 194 12.85 -26.79 -2.49
N ALA A 195 12.06 -25.84 -2.99
CA ALA A 195 12.34 -25.13 -4.22
C ALA A 195 13.43 -24.07 -4.07
N ILE A 196 13.87 -23.76 -2.84
CA ILE A 196 14.83 -22.70 -2.55
C ILE A 196 16.07 -23.26 -1.85
N SER A 197 17.23 -22.88 -2.33
CA SER A 197 18.53 -23.27 -1.77
C SER A 197 19.44 -22.06 -1.56
N LYS A 198 20.36 -22.20 -0.61
CA LYS A 198 21.37 -21.21 -0.26
C LYS A 198 22.75 -21.86 -0.26
N GLN A 199 23.74 -21.14 -0.78
CA GLN A 199 25.14 -21.51 -0.72
C GLN A 199 25.97 -20.32 -0.24
N GLU A 200 26.67 -20.47 0.89
CA GLU A 200 27.64 -19.48 1.33
C GLU A 200 28.96 -19.66 0.58
N LYS A 201 29.58 -18.53 0.20
CA LYS A 201 30.87 -18.46 -0.49
C LYS A 201 31.81 -17.59 0.33
N ALA A 202 33.12 -17.72 0.13
CA ALA A 202 34.09 -16.85 0.81
C ALA A 202 33.81 -15.38 0.45
N GLY A 203 33.32 -14.60 1.41
CA GLY A 203 32.92 -13.19 1.21
C GLY A 203 31.59 -13.00 0.48
N GLY A 204 30.69 -13.97 0.47
CA GLY A 204 29.44 -13.84 -0.29
C GLY A 204 28.39 -14.92 -0.03
N VAL A 205 27.26 -14.79 -0.72
CA VAL A 205 26.15 -15.74 -0.67
C VAL A 205 25.50 -15.88 -2.05
N SER A 206 25.00 -17.07 -2.35
CA SER A 206 24.20 -17.38 -3.52
C SER A 206 22.86 -17.95 -3.08
N PHE A 207 21.78 -17.33 -3.52
CA PHE A 207 20.44 -17.86 -3.38
C PHE A 207 19.93 -18.38 -4.72
N THR A 208 19.18 -19.49 -4.71
CA THR A 208 18.60 -20.05 -5.92
C THR A 208 17.21 -20.59 -5.62
N ALA A 209 16.23 -20.20 -6.43
CA ALA A 209 14.89 -20.77 -6.44
C ALA A 209 14.61 -21.46 -7.78
N THR A 210 13.87 -22.55 -7.77
CA THR A 210 13.51 -23.31 -8.98
C THR A 210 12.05 -23.74 -8.97
N ASN A 211 11.37 -23.63 -10.11
CA ASN A 211 9.99 -24.09 -10.32
C ASN A 211 8.98 -23.53 -9.30
N LEU A 212 9.00 -22.22 -9.07
CA LEU A 212 7.96 -21.54 -8.28
C LEU A 212 6.73 -21.29 -9.16
N VAL A 213 5.61 -21.92 -8.82
CA VAL A 213 4.33 -21.71 -9.51
C VAL A 213 3.70 -20.36 -9.16
N ALA A 214 2.91 -19.81 -10.08
CA ALA A 214 2.24 -18.53 -9.91
C ALA A 214 1.29 -18.50 -8.69
N TYR A 215 1.44 -17.46 -7.86
CA TYR A 215 0.47 -17.15 -6.82
C TYR A 215 -0.81 -16.60 -7.44
N LYS A 216 -1.95 -17.08 -6.93
CA LYS A 216 -3.26 -16.49 -7.25
C LYS A 216 -3.50 -15.29 -6.34
N GLN A 217 -4.04 -14.23 -6.90
CA GLN A 217 -4.60 -13.15 -6.11
C GLN A 217 -5.95 -13.60 -5.53
N GLU A 218 -6.05 -13.59 -4.19
CA GLU A 218 -7.25 -14.00 -3.47
C GLU A 218 -7.70 -12.87 -2.55
N ASP A 219 -9.00 -12.64 -2.40
CA ASP A 219 -9.58 -11.60 -1.55
C ASP A 219 -9.00 -11.69 -0.13
N TYR A 220 -8.75 -10.54 0.48
CA TYR A 220 -8.14 -10.43 1.81
C TYR A 220 -6.76 -11.09 1.93
N SER A 221 -6.06 -11.42 0.84
CA SER A 221 -4.66 -11.85 0.98
C SER A 221 -3.86 -10.75 1.69
N PRO A 222 -2.98 -11.12 2.64
CA PRO A 222 -2.08 -10.15 3.24
C PRO A 222 -1.12 -9.57 2.19
N SER A 223 -0.32 -8.58 2.57
CA SER A 223 0.75 -8.07 1.71
C SER A 223 1.58 -9.22 1.15
N PHE A 224 1.85 -9.22 -0.16
CA PHE A 224 2.57 -10.32 -0.84
C PHE A 224 3.89 -10.67 -0.14
N ASN A 225 4.63 -9.64 0.28
CA ASN A 225 5.92 -9.79 0.96
C ASN A 225 5.83 -10.44 2.35
N SER A 226 4.64 -10.52 2.95
CA SER A 226 4.46 -11.13 4.28
C SER A 226 4.54 -12.66 4.25
N TYR A 227 4.25 -13.28 3.09
CA TYR A 227 4.27 -14.74 2.93
C TYR A 227 5.10 -15.22 1.74
N ALA A 228 5.43 -14.34 0.78
CA ALA A 228 6.34 -14.66 -0.30
C ALA A 228 7.80 -14.72 0.21
N PRO A 229 8.60 -15.68 -0.27
CA PRO A 229 10.03 -15.77 0.06
C PRO A 229 10.75 -14.50 -0.39
N ASN A 230 11.60 -13.95 0.47
CA ASN A 230 12.47 -12.83 0.11
C ASN A 230 13.70 -12.74 1.02
N VAL A 231 14.72 -12.01 0.55
CA VAL A 231 15.95 -11.74 1.31
C VAL A 231 16.28 -10.26 1.23
N ILE A 232 16.42 -9.62 2.38
CA ILE A 232 16.97 -8.26 2.49
C ILE A 232 18.46 -8.31 2.83
N MET A 233 19.18 -7.26 2.46
CA MET A 233 20.64 -7.22 2.53
C MET A 233 21.13 -5.87 3.04
N GLY A 234 22.32 -5.85 3.63
CA GLY A 234 22.93 -4.63 4.14
C GLY A 234 24.44 -4.79 4.35
N LEU A 235 25.08 -3.65 4.61
CA LEU A 235 26.49 -3.56 5.03
C LEU A 235 26.56 -2.86 6.38
N ASP A 236 27.52 -3.24 7.20
CA ASP A 236 27.89 -2.45 8.36
C ASP A 236 28.61 -1.17 7.95
N ALA A 237 29.46 -1.20 6.91
CA ALA A 237 30.13 -0.05 6.35
C ALA A 237 29.66 0.24 4.92
N PHE A 238 28.97 1.36 4.74
CA PHE A 238 28.29 1.73 3.49
C PHE A 238 28.62 3.16 3.06
N ASN A 239 28.26 3.49 1.83
CA ASN A 239 28.23 4.85 1.30
C ASN A 239 26.83 5.18 0.80
N TYR A 240 26.34 6.36 1.16
CA TYR A 240 25.10 6.92 0.65
C TYR A 240 25.36 8.30 0.08
N GLU A 241 25.21 8.45 -1.24
CA GLU A 241 25.31 9.74 -1.93
C GLU A 241 26.62 10.51 -1.62
N GLY A 242 27.73 9.79 -1.47
CA GLY A 242 29.04 10.35 -1.14
C GLY A 242 29.35 10.43 0.36
N LEU A 243 28.38 10.17 1.23
CA LEU A 243 28.57 10.11 2.67
C LEU A 243 28.88 8.69 3.14
N ASP A 244 29.97 8.59 3.89
CA ASP A 244 30.43 7.36 4.48
C ASP A 244 29.67 7.10 5.80
N GLY A 245 28.95 5.96 5.89
CA GLY A 245 28.26 5.51 7.11
C GLY A 245 28.75 4.17 7.65
N LYS A 246 28.73 4.01 8.98
CA LYS A 246 29.02 2.74 9.64
C LYS A 246 28.01 2.51 10.76
N ALA A 247 27.28 1.40 10.71
CA ALA A 247 26.29 1.05 11.72
C ALA A 247 26.01 -0.46 11.77
N THR A 248 26.14 -1.03 12.96
CA THR A 248 25.83 -2.44 13.26
C THR A 248 24.47 -2.60 13.96
N ASN A 249 23.97 -1.53 14.59
CA ASN A 249 22.71 -1.47 15.33
C ASN A 249 21.96 -0.14 15.04
N TRP A 250 20.67 -0.08 15.37
CA TRP A 250 19.83 1.09 15.07
C TRP A 250 20.27 2.36 15.81
N LYS A 251 20.91 2.23 16.98
CA LYS A 251 21.48 3.35 17.72
C LYS A 251 22.56 4.04 16.89
N GLU A 252 23.52 3.27 16.38
CA GLU A 252 24.58 3.76 15.50
C GLU A 252 24.03 4.33 14.19
N PHE A 253 23.08 3.64 13.56
CA PHE A 253 22.49 4.11 12.30
C PHE A 253 21.78 5.45 12.48
N GLY A 254 20.94 5.60 13.52
CA GLY A 254 20.29 6.86 13.79
C GLY A 254 21.27 7.98 14.18
N GLY A 255 22.36 7.65 14.87
CA GLY A 255 23.44 8.61 15.15
C GLY A 255 24.13 9.10 13.87
N TRP A 256 24.33 8.22 12.88
CA TRP A 256 24.84 8.58 11.56
C TRP A 256 23.85 9.48 10.80
N VAL A 257 22.56 9.13 10.79
CA VAL A 257 21.50 9.96 10.19
C VAL A 257 21.47 11.35 10.83
N TYR A 258 21.46 11.43 12.16
CA TYR A 258 21.47 12.70 12.88
C TYR A 258 22.68 13.54 12.49
N SER A 259 23.89 12.98 12.58
CA SER A 259 25.14 13.73 12.40
C SER A 259 25.38 14.18 10.96
N ASN A 260 25.01 13.36 9.97
CA ASN A 260 25.37 13.62 8.57
C ASN A 260 24.22 14.18 7.73
N LEU A 261 22.97 13.92 8.12
CA LEU A 261 21.79 14.32 7.36
C LEU A 261 20.99 15.44 8.06
N LEU A 262 20.79 15.36 9.38
CA LEU A 262 19.92 16.31 10.09
C LEU A 262 20.66 17.52 10.66
N LYS A 263 21.80 17.32 11.32
CA LYS A 263 22.52 18.38 12.02
C LYS A 263 22.91 19.50 11.05
N GLY A 264 22.57 20.75 11.42
CA GLY A 264 22.87 21.93 10.61
C GLY A 264 21.87 22.19 9.48
N THR A 265 20.79 21.41 9.39
CA THR A 265 19.67 21.66 8.46
C THR A 265 18.47 22.34 9.12
N ASP A 266 18.56 22.62 10.42
CA ASP A 266 17.51 23.10 11.32
C ASP A 266 17.62 24.59 11.67
N GLU A 267 18.45 25.34 10.94
CA GLU A 267 18.56 26.79 11.12
C GLU A 267 17.25 27.50 10.77
N ILE A 268 16.70 28.27 11.72
CA ILE A 268 15.54 29.15 11.54
C ILE A 268 15.98 30.62 11.59
N PRO A 269 15.58 31.47 10.62
CA PRO A 269 15.89 32.90 10.64
C PRO A 269 15.41 33.60 11.92
N GLN A 270 16.17 34.58 12.43
CA GLN A 270 15.84 35.29 13.68
C GLN A 270 14.45 35.94 13.64
N GLU A 271 14.04 36.49 12.49
CA GLU A 271 12.71 37.04 12.29
C GLU A 271 11.62 35.99 12.52
N THR A 272 11.78 34.80 11.93
CA THR A 272 10.86 33.67 12.12
C THR A 272 10.89 33.18 13.56
N GLN A 273 12.05 33.12 14.22
CA GLN A 273 12.10 32.77 15.64
C GLN A 273 11.28 33.75 16.50
N ALA A 274 11.40 35.05 16.26
CA ALA A 274 10.63 36.08 16.96
C ALA A 274 9.14 35.93 16.69
N LYS A 275 8.75 35.71 15.42
CA LYS A 275 7.36 35.47 15.02
C LYS A 275 6.77 34.25 15.72
N ILE A 276 7.50 33.14 15.77
CA ILE A 276 7.06 31.90 16.42
C ILE A 276 6.90 32.07 17.93
N LYS A 277 7.85 32.75 18.59
CA LYS A 277 7.74 33.07 20.02
C LYS A 277 6.53 33.98 20.30
N ALA A 278 6.28 34.97 19.45
CA ALA A 278 5.11 35.84 19.56
C ALA A 278 3.80 35.07 19.32
N LEU A 279 3.77 34.15 18.35
CA LEU A 279 2.61 33.30 18.05
C LEU A 279 2.25 32.38 19.22
N VAL A 280 3.26 31.82 19.90
CA VAL A 280 3.05 30.98 21.09
C VAL A 280 2.72 31.81 22.33
N GLY A 281 3.27 33.02 22.44
CA GLY A 281 3.05 33.91 23.58
C GLY A 281 3.47 33.28 24.91
N ASP A 282 2.62 33.42 25.93
CA ASP A 282 2.92 32.98 27.30
C ASP A 282 2.55 31.53 27.60
N GLU A 283 2.04 30.78 26.62
CA GLU A 283 1.66 29.37 26.79
C GLU A 283 2.82 28.54 27.37
N LYS A 284 2.51 27.69 28.35
CA LYS A 284 3.49 26.86 29.06
C LYS A 284 3.31 25.38 28.76
N ASP A 285 2.11 24.96 28.37
CA ASP A 285 1.80 23.58 28.02
C ASP A 285 2.52 23.19 26.71
N PRO A 286 3.48 22.25 26.75
CA PRO A 286 4.23 21.83 25.57
C PRO A 286 3.32 21.25 24.48
N LEU A 287 2.19 20.62 24.82
CA LEU A 287 1.26 20.06 23.86
C LEU A 287 0.50 21.16 23.11
N LYS A 288 0.06 22.21 23.82
CA LYS A 288 -0.60 23.37 23.20
C LYS A 288 0.36 24.16 22.32
N LYS A 289 1.60 24.36 22.78
CA LYS A 289 2.68 24.91 21.93
C LYS A 289 2.84 24.10 20.66
N ALA A 290 2.93 22.78 20.78
CA ALA A 290 3.10 21.90 19.62
C ALA A 290 1.93 22.01 18.63
N ARG A 291 0.69 22.10 19.13
CA ARG A 291 -0.51 22.31 18.29
C ARG A 291 -0.46 23.64 17.54
N ILE A 292 -0.05 24.73 18.19
CA ILE A 292 0.09 26.05 17.56
C ILE A 292 1.11 25.99 16.42
N ILE A 293 2.29 25.40 16.67
CA ILE A 293 3.34 25.26 15.65
C ILE A 293 2.90 24.37 14.50
N TYR A 294 2.28 23.23 14.80
CA TYR A 294 1.79 22.31 13.78
C TYR A 294 0.77 23.00 12.86
N LYS A 295 -0.20 23.74 13.44
CA LYS A 295 -1.17 24.52 12.67
C LYS A 295 -0.50 25.58 11.81
N TYR A 296 0.49 26.30 12.34
CA TYR A 296 1.27 27.28 11.58
C TYR A 296 1.94 26.66 10.36
N VAL A 297 2.57 25.49 10.52
CA VAL A 297 3.23 24.78 9.40
C VAL A 297 2.21 24.35 8.35
N GLN A 298 1.06 23.81 8.77
CA GLN A 298 -0.02 23.42 7.86
C GLN A 298 -0.53 24.60 7.02
N ASP A 299 -0.65 25.79 7.61
CA ASP A 299 -1.11 27.00 6.90
C ASP A 299 -0.03 27.62 6.01
N LYS A 300 1.25 27.50 6.40
CA LYS A 300 2.38 28.16 5.73
C LYS A 300 2.94 27.36 4.55
N THR A 301 2.80 26.03 4.57
CA THR A 301 3.55 25.13 3.69
C THR A 301 2.66 24.27 2.81
N ARG A 302 3.22 23.80 1.69
CA ARG A 302 2.63 22.77 0.82
C ARG A 302 3.59 21.62 0.61
N TYR A 303 3.05 20.41 0.43
CA TYR A 303 3.84 19.24 0.09
C TYR A 303 4.29 19.25 -1.37
N VAL A 304 5.59 19.00 -1.60
CA VAL A 304 6.18 18.74 -2.92
C VAL A 304 7.16 17.58 -2.74
N SER A 305 7.02 16.51 -3.52
CA SER A 305 7.87 15.32 -3.40
C SER A 305 9.22 15.58 -4.06
N ILE A 306 10.32 15.55 -3.30
CA ILE A 306 11.66 15.88 -3.80
C ILE A 306 12.64 14.76 -3.45
N GLN A 307 13.25 14.16 -4.47
CA GLN A 307 14.23 13.07 -4.35
C GLN A 307 15.43 13.35 -5.26
N LEU A 308 16.21 14.38 -4.93
CA LEU A 308 17.39 14.80 -5.68
C LEU A 308 18.68 14.36 -4.97
N GLY A 309 19.38 13.34 -5.49
CA GLY A 309 20.62 12.82 -4.92
C GLY A 309 20.54 12.57 -3.41
N ILE A 310 21.42 13.20 -2.62
CA ILE A 310 21.40 13.14 -1.15
C ILE A 310 20.07 13.61 -0.53
N GLY A 311 19.33 14.47 -1.23
CA GLY A 311 17.99 14.90 -0.87
C GLY A 311 16.95 13.78 -0.89
N GLY A 312 17.30 12.57 -1.30
CA GLY A 312 16.51 11.37 -1.04
C GLY A 312 16.32 11.08 0.46
N TRP A 313 17.31 11.40 1.30
CA TRP A 313 17.28 11.17 2.75
C TRP A 313 17.65 12.40 3.60
N LYS A 314 18.36 13.37 3.03
CA LYS A 314 18.67 14.63 3.69
C LYS A 314 17.51 15.62 3.52
N PRO A 315 16.96 16.21 4.59
CA PRO A 315 15.94 17.23 4.47
C PRO A 315 16.52 18.50 3.83
N MET A 316 15.64 19.23 3.14
CA MET A 316 15.91 20.62 2.77
C MET A 316 16.21 21.47 4.01
N MET A 317 17.03 22.52 3.86
CA MET A 317 17.32 23.45 4.95
C MET A 317 16.03 24.11 5.45
N ALA A 318 15.83 24.14 6.77
CA ALA A 318 14.64 24.68 7.41
C ALA A 318 14.41 26.16 7.03
N LYS A 319 15.48 26.97 6.94
CA LYS A 319 15.41 28.35 6.43
C LYS A 319 14.90 28.48 4.99
N ASP A 320 15.17 27.49 4.13
CA ASP A 320 14.68 27.52 2.76
C ASP A 320 13.21 27.07 2.69
N VAL A 321 12.80 26.11 3.52
CA VAL A 321 11.38 25.75 3.69
C VAL A 321 10.58 26.97 4.19
N ASP A 322 11.11 27.69 5.18
CA ASP A 322 10.51 28.92 5.72
C ASP A 322 10.26 29.98 4.63
N ARG A 323 11.31 30.24 3.84
CA ARG A 323 11.32 31.22 2.75
C ARG A 323 10.40 30.81 1.59
N LEU A 324 10.46 29.54 1.15
CA LEU A 324 9.77 29.06 -0.05
C LEU A 324 8.34 28.57 0.21
N GLY A 325 8.02 28.16 1.45
CA GLY A 325 6.70 27.65 1.82
C GLY A 325 6.36 26.29 1.22
N TYR A 326 7.35 25.45 0.91
CA TYR A 326 7.11 24.06 0.49
C TYR A 326 8.23 23.13 0.91
N GLY A 327 7.93 21.83 0.93
CA GLY A 327 8.90 20.78 1.20
C GLY A 327 8.32 19.39 1.01
N ASP A 328 9.19 18.38 0.98
CA ASP A 328 8.82 16.97 1.02
C ASP A 328 8.66 16.48 2.47
N CYS A 329 8.48 15.16 2.67
CA CYS A 329 8.24 14.59 3.99
C CYS A 329 9.36 14.87 4.98
N LYS A 330 10.59 14.86 4.50
CA LYS A 330 11.80 15.09 5.28
C LYS A 330 11.90 16.57 5.64
N ALA A 331 11.73 17.44 4.64
CA ALA A 331 11.81 18.89 4.80
C ALA A 331 10.75 19.41 5.78
N LEU A 332 9.48 19.03 5.60
CA LEU A 332 8.39 19.52 6.46
C LEU A 332 8.49 18.97 7.89
N THR A 333 8.90 17.71 8.05
CA THR A 333 9.18 17.14 9.37
C THR A 333 10.31 17.87 10.08
N ASN A 334 11.43 18.12 9.39
CA ASN A 334 12.58 18.79 9.97
C ASN A 334 12.33 20.28 10.26
N TYR A 335 11.59 20.97 9.39
CA TYR A 335 11.16 22.35 9.62
C TYR A 335 10.26 22.45 10.86
N THR A 336 9.27 21.55 10.97
CA THR A 336 8.40 21.49 12.16
C THR A 336 9.21 21.24 13.44
N ARG A 337 10.16 20.29 13.41
CA ARG A 337 11.10 20.03 14.52
C ARG A 337 11.84 21.29 14.94
N ALA A 338 12.42 22.01 13.97
CA ALA A 338 13.21 23.21 14.21
C ALA A 338 12.36 24.36 14.81
N LEU A 339 11.11 24.54 14.37
CA LEU A 339 10.20 25.53 14.95
C LEU A 339 9.77 25.16 16.39
N LEU A 340 9.57 23.87 16.69
CA LEU A 340 9.26 23.41 18.05
C LEU A 340 10.42 23.67 19.02
N GLU A 341 11.65 23.51 18.55
CA GLU A 341 12.86 23.79 19.34
C GLU A 341 12.93 25.27 19.76
N VAL A 342 12.54 26.21 18.90
CA VAL A 342 12.49 27.66 19.20
C VAL A 342 11.64 27.98 20.44
N VAL A 343 10.63 27.16 20.73
CA VAL A 343 9.68 27.33 21.85
C VAL A 343 9.86 26.28 22.96
N ASN A 344 11.02 25.60 22.95
CA ASN A 344 11.46 24.59 23.91
C ASN A 344 10.52 23.38 24.02
N VAL A 345 10.00 22.91 22.88
CA VAL A 345 9.23 21.65 22.81
C VAL A 345 10.12 20.56 22.21
N PRO A 346 10.52 19.53 22.98
CA PRO A 346 11.29 18.41 22.46
C PRO A 346 10.53 17.69 21.35
N SER A 347 11.21 17.36 20.26
CA SER A 347 10.66 16.56 19.17
C SER A 347 11.78 15.86 18.38
N TYR A 348 11.46 14.73 17.78
CA TYR A 348 12.42 13.85 17.12
C TYR A 348 11.97 13.49 15.71
N TYR A 349 12.88 13.67 14.76
CA TYR A 349 12.70 13.24 13.38
C TYR A 349 12.56 11.72 13.34
N THR A 350 11.54 11.19 12.65
CA THR A 350 11.25 9.76 12.63
C THR A 350 11.11 9.27 11.19
N VAL A 351 11.82 8.18 10.86
CA VAL A 351 11.68 7.48 9.58
C VAL A 351 10.72 6.32 9.75
N ILE A 352 9.80 6.14 8.79
CA ILE A 352 8.74 5.14 8.85
C ILE A 352 8.37 4.64 7.44
N TYR A 353 7.67 3.51 7.35
CA TYR A 353 6.94 3.14 6.15
C TYR A 353 5.54 3.78 6.14
N GLY A 354 5.28 4.68 5.20
CA GLY A 354 3.98 5.28 4.94
C GLY A 354 3.25 4.57 3.80
N ASN A 355 2.34 3.65 4.14
CA ASN A 355 1.55 2.86 3.20
C ASN A 355 0.22 2.40 3.85
N PRO A 356 -0.86 2.16 3.07
CA PRO A 356 -2.10 1.57 3.59
C PRO A 356 -1.91 0.14 4.13
N GLN A 357 -1.10 -0.67 3.43
CA GLN A 357 -0.62 -1.95 3.94
C GLN A 357 0.53 -1.71 4.92
N LYS A 358 0.38 -2.24 6.14
CA LYS A 358 1.36 -2.07 7.22
C LYS A 358 2.69 -2.75 6.84
N ARG A 359 3.79 -2.05 7.08
CA ARG A 359 5.16 -2.57 6.98
C ARG A 359 5.97 -2.04 8.14
N ASP A 360 6.64 -2.95 8.83
CA ASP A 360 7.49 -2.63 9.98
C ASP A 360 8.95 -2.42 9.56
N PHE A 361 9.66 -1.60 10.33
CA PHE A 361 11.11 -1.67 10.40
C PHE A 361 11.56 -3.01 11.00
N ASN A 362 12.63 -3.58 10.47
CA ASN A 362 13.23 -4.77 11.07
C ASN A 362 14.00 -4.41 12.35
N GLN A 363 13.50 -4.84 13.51
CA GLN A 363 14.08 -4.47 14.81
C GLN A 363 15.52 -4.99 15.02
N ASP A 364 15.85 -6.13 14.44
CA ASP A 364 17.10 -6.90 14.62
C ASP A 364 18.01 -6.89 13.38
N PHE A 365 17.61 -6.22 12.29
CA PHE A 365 18.40 -6.12 11.06
C PHE A 365 18.54 -4.67 10.62
N VAL A 366 19.74 -4.11 10.76
CA VAL A 366 20.00 -2.73 10.34
C VAL A 366 20.32 -2.69 8.86
N SER A 367 19.48 -1.96 8.14
CA SER A 367 19.73 -1.57 6.76
C SER A 367 19.02 -0.24 6.49
N MET A 368 19.15 0.29 5.27
CA MET A 368 18.45 1.52 4.93
C MET A 368 16.98 1.22 4.63
N GLU A 369 16.11 1.48 5.62
CA GLU A 369 14.67 1.15 5.60
C GLU A 369 13.78 2.40 5.73
N GLY A 370 12.49 2.24 5.42
CA GLY A 370 11.50 3.32 5.41
C GLY A 370 11.36 4.04 4.07
N ASN A 371 10.25 4.74 3.90
CA ASN A 371 9.94 5.53 2.69
C ASN A 371 9.26 6.88 3.00
N HIS A 372 9.04 7.19 4.28
CA HIS A 372 8.36 8.39 4.74
C HIS A 372 8.99 8.93 6.02
N ALA A 373 8.73 10.20 6.33
CA ALA A 373 9.20 10.85 7.54
C ALA A 373 8.07 11.57 8.27
N ILE A 374 8.01 11.38 9.59
CA ILE A 374 7.04 11.99 10.51
C ILE A 374 7.77 12.54 11.74
N LEU A 375 7.04 13.29 12.59
CA LEU A 375 7.62 13.86 13.80
C LEU A 375 7.07 13.18 15.07
N ALA A 376 7.97 12.80 15.96
CA ALA A 376 7.64 12.28 17.29
C ALA A 376 7.80 13.40 18.34
N VAL A 377 6.77 13.64 19.14
CA VAL A 377 6.74 14.70 20.18
C VAL A 377 6.44 14.04 21.53
N PRO A 378 7.44 13.82 22.40
CA PRO A 378 7.22 13.28 23.73
C PRO A 378 6.67 14.35 24.68
N VAL A 379 5.53 14.08 25.31
CA VAL A 379 4.94 14.92 26.37
C VAL A 379 4.38 13.99 27.45
N ASP A 380 4.73 14.23 28.72
CA ASP A 380 4.21 13.49 29.89
C ASP A 380 4.22 11.96 29.73
N ASN A 381 5.36 11.40 29.31
CA ASN A 381 5.56 9.96 29.03
C ASN A 381 4.69 9.38 27.90
N LYS A 382 4.01 10.21 27.13
CA LYS A 382 3.26 9.81 25.93
C LYS A 382 3.97 10.33 24.67
N MET A 383 4.04 9.47 23.65
CA MET A 383 4.54 9.86 22.33
C MET A 383 3.36 10.32 21.45
N TYR A 384 3.44 11.54 20.94
CA TYR A 384 2.52 12.05 19.92
C TYR A 384 3.21 12.02 18.55
N TRP A 385 2.51 11.50 17.55
CA TRP A 385 3.03 11.36 16.19
C TRP A 385 2.35 12.37 15.27
N LEU A 386 3.13 13.20 14.58
CA LEU A 386 2.62 14.25 13.71
C LEU A 386 2.93 13.94 12.24
N GLU A 387 1.89 13.91 11.42
CA GLU A 387 1.99 13.82 9.97
C GLU A 387 2.25 15.21 9.37
N CYS A 388 3.53 15.59 9.27
CA CYS A 388 3.93 16.93 8.83
C CYS A 388 3.69 17.20 7.34
N THR A 389 3.28 16.21 6.54
CA THR A 389 3.00 16.40 5.11
C THR A 389 1.55 16.75 4.81
N SER A 390 0.64 16.55 5.76
CA SER A 390 -0.77 16.85 5.59
C SER A 390 -1.11 18.26 6.08
N GLN A 391 -1.71 19.07 5.21
CA GLN A 391 -2.21 20.40 5.57
C GLN A 391 -3.55 20.35 6.34
N LYS A 392 -4.12 19.16 6.56
CA LYS A 392 -5.49 19.01 7.06
C LYS A 392 -5.64 18.03 8.21
N MET A 393 -4.76 17.03 8.32
CA MET A 393 -4.87 16.01 9.36
C MET A 393 -4.75 16.63 10.75
N PRO A 394 -5.59 16.21 11.71
CA PRO A 394 -5.50 16.65 13.08
C PRO A 394 -4.13 16.42 13.73
N PHE A 395 -3.80 17.26 14.70
CA PHE A 395 -2.62 17.07 15.51
C PHE A 395 -2.67 15.73 16.27
N GLY A 396 -1.58 14.96 16.19
CA GLY A 396 -1.45 13.67 16.90
C GLY A 396 -2.27 12.53 16.30
N PHE A 397 -2.86 12.72 15.11
CA PHE A 397 -3.61 11.69 14.39
C PHE A 397 -2.76 11.12 13.25
N GLN A 398 -2.66 9.79 13.16
CA GLN A 398 -1.84 9.10 12.17
C GLN A 398 -2.64 8.53 11.00
N GLY A 399 -3.95 8.36 11.18
CA GLY A 399 -4.80 7.66 10.21
C GLY A 399 -4.33 6.23 9.97
N ASP A 400 -4.70 5.66 8.83
CA ASP A 400 -4.26 4.34 8.40
C ASP A 400 -2.89 4.36 7.67
N PHE A 401 -2.37 5.56 7.41
CA PHE A 401 -1.16 5.77 6.64
C PHE A 401 0.13 5.49 7.41
N THR A 402 0.17 5.71 8.74
CA THR A 402 1.39 5.54 9.58
C THR A 402 1.19 4.86 10.96
N ASP A 403 -0.04 4.45 11.30
CA ASP A 403 -0.36 3.75 12.55
C ASP A 403 0.21 2.33 12.64
N ASN A 404 0.26 1.79 13.85
CA ASN A 404 0.50 0.39 14.19
C ASN A 404 1.70 -0.24 13.44
N ARG A 405 2.85 0.43 13.45
CA ARG A 405 4.08 -0.10 12.86
C ARG A 405 5.33 0.37 13.60
N PHE A 406 6.42 -0.38 13.48
CA PHE A 406 7.73 0.00 13.99
C PHE A 406 8.37 1.09 13.12
N ALA A 407 8.85 2.15 13.77
CA ALA A 407 9.47 3.31 13.15
C ALA A 407 10.82 3.62 13.82
N LEU A 408 11.74 4.24 13.07
CA LEU A 408 13.04 4.65 13.57
C LEU A 408 13.01 6.12 14.03
N VAL A 409 13.00 6.34 15.33
CA VAL A 409 13.11 7.67 15.95
C VAL A 409 14.59 8.07 16.01
N ILE A 410 14.91 9.24 15.48
CA ILE A 410 16.28 9.76 15.41
C ILE A 410 16.48 10.81 16.51
N LYS A 411 17.33 10.48 17.49
CA LYS A 411 17.70 11.37 18.60
C LYS A 411 19.17 11.80 18.48
N PRO A 412 19.59 12.87 19.18
CA PRO A 412 21.00 13.28 19.21
C PRO A 412 21.97 12.17 19.67
N GLU A 413 21.53 11.29 20.59
CA GLU A 413 22.29 10.17 21.13
C GLU A 413 22.26 8.89 20.28
N GLY A 414 21.45 8.85 19.21
CA GLY A 414 21.31 7.70 18.32
C GLY A 414 19.87 7.42 17.88
N GLY A 415 19.68 6.31 17.16
CA GLY A 415 18.37 5.82 16.75
C GLY A 415 17.71 4.85 17.74
N GLU A 416 16.37 4.85 17.76
CA GLU A 416 15.54 3.92 18.54
C GLU A 416 14.38 3.43 17.69
N ILE A 417 14.10 2.11 17.72
CA ILE A 417 12.92 1.55 17.07
C ILE A 417 11.75 1.60 18.05
N ILE A 418 10.70 2.34 17.69
CA ILE A 418 9.51 2.53 18.52
C ILE A 418 8.26 2.17 17.71
N LYS A 419 7.31 1.47 18.32
CA LYS A 419 6.00 1.18 17.72
C LYS A 419 5.11 2.42 17.77
N THR A 420 4.49 2.78 16.64
CA THR A 420 3.53 3.89 16.57
C THR A 420 2.18 3.53 17.21
N GLN A 421 1.27 4.51 17.30
CA GLN A 421 -0.05 4.30 17.92
C GLN A 421 -0.81 3.18 17.19
N GLU A 422 -1.41 2.28 17.95
CA GLU A 422 -2.31 1.26 17.42
C GLU A 422 -3.76 1.63 17.76
N TYR A 423 -4.62 1.69 16.73
CA TYR A 423 -6.07 1.87 16.93
C TYR A 423 -6.74 0.52 17.18
N GLN A 424 -7.39 0.38 18.33
CA GLN A 424 -8.26 -0.76 18.63
C GLN A 424 -9.59 -0.62 17.87
N PRO A 425 -10.35 -1.70 17.65
CA PRO A 425 -11.65 -1.62 16.98
C PRO A 425 -12.60 -0.58 17.59
N GLN A 426 -12.53 -0.38 18.91
CA GLN A 426 -13.33 0.59 19.65
C GLN A 426 -12.87 2.04 19.48
N ASP A 427 -11.67 2.28 18.95
CA ASP A 427 -11.21 3.61 18.56
C ASP A 427 -11.70 3.97 17.13
N ASN A 428 -11.93 2.95 16.30
CA ASN A 428 -12.36 3.05 14.90
C ASN A 428 -13.88 2.97 14.79
N THR A 429 -14.59 3.96 15.32
CA THR A 429 -16.06 3.89 15.45
C THR A 429 -16.83 4.58 14.34
N GLN A 430 -18.00 4.03 13.97
CA GLN A 430 -19.08 4.74 13.29
C GLN A 430 -20.36 4.57 14.10
N ILE A 431 -20.87 5.67 14.65
CA ILE A 431 -22.07 5.68 15.46
C ILE A 431 -23.15 6.46 14.72
N SER A 432 -24.21 5.76 14.31
CA SER A 432 -25.32 6.33 13.55
C SER A 432 -26.60 6.37 14.37
N LYS A 433 -27.23 7.55 14.48
CA LYS A 433 -28.52 7.71 15.15
C LYS A 433 -29.48 8.47 14.25
N GLY A 434 -30.66 7.90 14.01
CA GLY A 434 -31.56 8.48 13.02
C GLY A 434 -32.98 7.99 13.11
N LYS A 435 -33.79 8.49 12.18
CA LYS A 435 -35.18 8.08 12.01
C LYS A 435 -35.62 8.16 10.57
N TYR A 436 -36.51 7.28 10.15
CA TYR A 436 -37.21 7.41 8.89
C TYR A 436 -38.68 7.00 9.00
N VAL A 437 -39.49 7.56 8.11
CA VAL A 437 -40.90 7.22 7.93
C VAL A 437 -41.08 6.53 6.59
N ILE A 438 -41.95 5.53 6.56
CA ILE A 438 -42.50 4.95 5.34
C ILE A 438 -43.95 5.42 5.19
N ASP A 439 -44.29 6.03 4.05
CA ASP A 439 -45.67 6.43 3.77
C ASP A 439 -46.50 5.29 3.14
N GLU A 440 -47.80 5.52 2.95
CA GLU A 440 -48.72 4.53 2.38
C GLU A 440 -48.40 4.15 0.93
N GLN A 441 -47.68 5.01 0.21
CA GLN A 441 -47.22 4.79 -1.16
C GLN A 441 -45.89 4.02 -1.20
N GLY A 442 -45.26 3.83 -0.04
CA GLY A 442 -43.97 3.15 0.10
C GLY A 442 -42.76 4.05 -0.13
N ASN A 443 -42.93 5.37 -0.09
CA ASN A 443 -41.81 6.31 -0.11
C ASN A 443 -41.15 6.36 1.27
N ILE A 444 -39.84 6.64 1.29
CA ILE A 444 -39.06 6.85 2.50
C ILE A 444 -38.68 8.33 2.63
N ALA A 445 -38.80 8.87 3.83
CA ALA A 445 -38.20 10.15 4.20
C ALA A 445 -37.54 10.01 5.57
N GLY A 446 -36.33 10.52 5.74
CA GLY A 446 -35.64 10.37 7.03
C GLY A 446 -34.38 11.17 7.19
N SER A 447 -33.85 11.16 8.41
CA SER A 447 -32.66 11.88 8.83
C SER A 447 -31.74 10.97 9.63
N ILE A 448 -30.43 11.04 9.38
CA ILE A 448 -29.40 10.26 10.06
C ILE A 448 -28.24 11.16 10.47
N LEU A 449 -27.81 11.05 11.72
CA LEU A 449 -26.57 11.63 12.22
C LEU A 449 -25.54 10.50 12.33
N ILE A 450 -24.45 10.58 11.57
CA ILE A 450 -23.34 9.63 11.59
C ILE A 450 -22.13 10.31 12.23
N LYS A 451 -21.50 9.68 13.21
CA LYS A 451 -20.29 10.15 13.88
C LYS A 451 -19.17 9.14 13.72
N SER A 452 -18.04 9.56 13.15
CA SER A 452 -16.91 8.67 12.82
C SER A 452 -15.64 9.08 13.57
N LYS A 453 -14.90 8.11 14.10
CA LYS A 453 -13.60 8.26 14.80
C LYS A 453 -12.56 7.26 14.30
N GLY A 454 -11.29 7.48 14.66
CA GLY A 454 -10.18 6.58 14.29
C GLY A 454 -10.01 6.48 12.77
N THR A 455 -9.77 5.28 12.24
CA THR A 455 -9.64 5.10 10.78
C THR A 455 -10.94 5.32 10.01
N GLN A 456 -12.11 5.32 10.67
CA GLN A 456 -13.37 5.71 10.04
C GLN A 456 -13.53 7.23 9.91
N TYR A 457 -12.83 8.00 10.76
CA TYR A 457 -12.64 9.44 10.55
C TYR A 457 -11.69 9.69 9.37
N ASP A 458 -10.62 8.90 9.28
CA ASP A 458 -9.58 9.04 8.25
C ASP A 458 -10.13 8.97 6.81
N SER A 459 -11.13 8.13 6.58
CA SER A 459 -11.77 7.99 5.26
C SER A 459 -12.74 9.11 4.89
N LYS A 460 -13.02 10.04 5.82
CA LYS A 460 -14.08 11.06 5.69
C LYS A 460 -13.64 12.49 5.97
N PHE A 461 -12.52 12.72 6.64
CA PHE A 461 -12.16 14.08 7.10
C PHE A 461 -11.99 15.09 5.96
N ASP A 462 -11.71 14.63 4.74
CA ASP A 462 -11.58 15.47 3.55
C ASP A 462 -12.92 15.81 2.88
N TYR A 463 -14.04 15.27 3.37
CA TYR A 463 -15.38 15.52 2.81
C TYR A 463 -15.77 16.99 2.95
N GLU A 464 -15.29 17.68 3.99
CA GLU A 464 -15.54 19.11 4.22
C GLU A 464 -15.08 20.00 3.04
N ASP A 465 -14.12 19.53 2.25
CA ASP A 465 -13.54 20.26 1.12
C ASP A 465 -14.12 19.83 -0.24
N LYS A 466 -15.02 18.84 -0.27
CA LYS A 466 -15.59 18.32 -1.52
C LYS A 466 -16.74 19.20 -2.00
N SER A 467 -16.86 19.34 -3.32
CA SER A 467 -18.00 20.00 -3.94
C SER A 467 -19.32 19.27 -3.64
N SER A 468 -20.44 20.00 -3.72
CA SER A 468 -21.79 19.45 -3.56
C SER A 468 -22.06 18.24 -4.47
N ASP A 469 -21.54 18.26 -5.69
CA ASP A 469 -21.73 17.17 -6.67
C ASP A 469 -20.95 15.92 -6.26
N ASN A 470 -19.72 16.08 -5.76
CA ASN A 470 -18.92 14.97 -5.27
C ASN A 470 -19.52 14.38 -3.99
N LEU A 471 -19.96 15.22 -3.06
CA LEU A 471 -20.70 14.78 -1.87
C LEU A 471 -21.97 14.01 -2.25
N THR A 472 -22.71 14.51 -3.25
CA THR A 472 -23.90 13.82 -3.75
C THR A 472 -23.58 12.42 -4.30
N LYS A 473 -22.48 12.28 -5.06
CA LYS A 473 -22.03 10.97 -5.57
C LYS A 473 -21.62 10.02 -4.44
N ILE A 474 -20.86 10.52 -3.46
CA ILE A 474 -20.41 9.76 -2.29
C ILE A 474 -21.63 9.21 -1.53
N TYR A 475 -22.58 10.07 -1.15
CA TYR A 475 -23.73 9.64 -0.38
C TYR A 475 -24.72 8.79 -1.17
N LYS A 476 -24.86 8.99 -2.49
CA LYS A 476 -25.62 8.06 -3.33
C LYS A 476 -24.96 6.68 -3.42
N SER A 477 -23.62 6.62 -3.39
CA SER A 477 -22.90 5.36 -3.32
C SER A 477 -23.01 4.70 -1.94
N TYR A 478 -23.00 5.49 -0.87
CA TYR A 478 -23.15 4.99 0.50
C TYR A 478 -24.56 4.42 0.74
N PHE A 479 -25.60 5.14 0.32
CA PHE A 479 -27.01 4.71 0.41
C PHE A 479 -27.49 4.00 -0.88
N ASN A 480 -26.62 3.22 -1.53
CA ASN A 480 -26.92 2.59 -2.83
C ASN A 480 -28.05 1.55 -2.78
N ASN A 481 -28.44 1.10 -1.58
CA ASN A 481 -29.59 0.25 -1.33
C ASN A 481 -30.94 0.99 -1.46
N ILE A 482 -30.93 2.33 -1.53
CA ILE A 482 -32.13 3.17 -1.67
C ILE A 482 -32.21 3.67 -3.13
N ASN A 483 -33.09 3.05 -3.92
CA ASN A 483 -33.36 3.51 -5.28
C ASN A 483 -34.08 4.87 -5.27
N ASN A 484 -33.93 5.66 -6.35
CA ASN A 484 -34.57 6.98 -6.49
C ASN A 484 -34.20 8.00 -5.39
N LEU A 485 -33.03 7.84 -4.77
CA LEU A 485 -32.56 8.68 -3.67
C LEU A 485 -32.38 10.15 -4.06
N LYS A 486 -32.98 11.02 -3.24
CA LYS A 486 -32.79 12.48 -3.20
C LYS A 486 -32.17 12.86 -1.86
N LEU A 487 -31.05 13.57 -1.91
CA LEU A 487 -30.40 14.14 -0.73
C LEU A 487 -30.96 15.55 -0.52
N LYS A 488 -31.65 15.78 0.60
CA LYS A 488 -32.28 17.06 0.95
C LYS A 488 -31.37 17.95 1.77
N LYS A 489 -30.54 17.34 2.61
CA LYS A 489 -29.58 18.01 3.47
C LYS A 489 -28.33 17.17 3.56
N ILE A 490 -27.18 17.83 3.47
CA ILE A 490 -25.87 17.30 3.80
C ILE A 490 -25.21 18.38 4.65
N ASN A 491 -25.08 18.14 5.95
CA ASN A 491 -24.39 19.05 6.87
C ASN A 491 -23.23 18.30 7.53
N LEU A 492 -22.01 18.79 7.30
CA LEU A 492 -20.78 18.13 7.72
C LEU A 492 -20.09 18.98 8.78
N GLN A 493 -19.55 18.34 9.81
CA GLN A 493 -18.75 18.98 10.84
C GLN A 493 -17.50 18.14 11.13
N ASN A 494 -16.33 18.73 10.88
CA ASN A 494 -15.05 18.14 11.21
C ASN A 494 -14.51 18.70 12.53
N ASN A 495 -14.62 17.94 13.63
CA ASN A 495 -13.99 18.30 14.90
C ASN A 495 -12.58 17.71 14.95
N LYS A 496 -11.58 18.54 14.63
CA LYS A 496 -10.15 18.17 14.63
C LYS A 496 -9.53 18.07 16.03
N GLU A 497 -10.19 18.59 17.06
CA GLU A 497 -9.70 18.46 18.44
C GLU A 497 -10.02 17.08 18.99
N GLU A 498 -11.27 16.63 18.80
CA GLU A 498 -11.76 15.31 19.21
C GLU A 498 -11.51 14.21 18.18
N VAL A 499 -11.02 14.58 16.99
CA VAL A 499 -10.83 13.68 15.84
C VAL A 499 -12.14 12.93 15.54
N GLU A 500 -13.22 13.70 15.38
CA GLU A 500 -14.58 13.21 15.11
C GLU A 500 -15.16 13.91 13.88
N PHE A 501 -15.72 13.12 12.96
CA PHE A 501 -16.40 13.62 11.78
C PHE A 501 -17.88 13.35 11.91
N SER A 502 -18.70 14.40 11.88
CA SER A 502 -20.16 14.31 12.02
C SER A 502 -20.85 14.64 10.70
N GLU A 503 -21.81 13.80 10.33
CA GLU A 503 -22.57 13.88 9.07
C GLU A 503 -24.07 13.87 9.40
N ASP A 504 -24.76 15.00 9.24
CA ASP A 504 -26.20 15.12 9.40
C ASP A 504 -26.87 15.19 8.01
N ILE A 505 -27.51 14.08 7.65
CA ILE A 505 -28.01 13.83 6.30
C ILE A 505 -29.51 13.64 6.35
N THR A 506 -30.23 14.33 5.47
CA THR A 506 -31.66 14.12 5.24
C THR A 506 -31.88 13.56 3.84
N ILE A 507 -32.66 12.48 3.76
CA ILE A 507 -32.95 11.77 2.52
C ILE A 507 -34.44 11.67 2.26
N GLU A 508 -34.79 11.60 0.98
CA GLU A 508 -36.10 11.17 0.49
C GLU A 508 -35.90 10.22 -0.68
N ALA A 509 -36.75 9.21 -0.81
CA ALA A 509 -36.77 8.37 -2.00
C ALA A 509 -38.16 7.79 -2.23
N SER A 510 -38.52 7.61 -3.50
CA SER A 510 -39.77 6.95 -3.87
C SER A 510 -39.58 5.44 -4.01
N GLU A 511 -40.63 4.68 -3.72
CA GLU A 511 -40.68 3.22 -3.92
C GLU A 511 -39.62 2.43 -3.14
N TYR A 512 -39.24 2.91 -1.96
CA TYR A 512 -38.32 2.18 -1.07
C TYR A 512 -39.01 0.92 -0.52
N ALA A 513 -40.22 1.08 -0.01
CA ALA A 513 -41.10 -0.03 0.31
C ALA A 513 -41.97 -0.37 -0.89
N LYS A 514 -42.16 -1.66 -1.14
CA LYS A 514 -42.90 -2.16 -2.31
C LYS A 514 -44.30 -2.58 -1.89
N PRO A 515 -45.34 -1.76 -2.12
CA PRO A 515 -46.72 -2.19 -1.94
C PRO A 515 -47.11 -3.21 -3.03
N THR A 516 -47.58 -4.39 -2.67
CA THR A 516 -48.03 -5.44 -3.60
C THR A 516 -49.10 -6.30 -2.95
N GLY A 517 -50.29 -6.37 -3.56
CA GLY A 517 -51.38 -7.27 -3.11
C GLY A 517 -51.83 -7.04 -1.66
N GLY A 518 -51.95 -5.78 -1.23
CA GLY A 518 -52.33 -5.42 0.15
C GLY A 518 -51.20 -5.52 1.19
N ARG A 519 -50.01 -5.98 0.78
CA ARG A 519 -48.81 -6.03 1.61
C ARG A 519 -47.83 -4.92 1.24
N MET A 520 -46.93 -4.58 2.16
CA MET A 520 -45.81 -3.68 1.94
C MET A 520 -44.52 -4.29 2.50
N ILE A 521 -43.47 -4.35 1.69
CA ILE A 521 -42.20 -5.02 2.05
C ILE A 521 -41.02 -4.07 1.86
N PHE A 522 -40.14 -3.98 2.86
CA PHE A 522 -38.89 -3.22 2.79
C PHE A 522 -37.82 -3.79 3.74
N ALA A 523 -36.55 -3.47 3.48
CA ALA A 523 -35.44 -3.81 4.37
C ALA A 523 -35.43 -2.87 5.60
N ILE A 524 -35.26 -3.41 6.80
CA ILE A 524 -35.34 -2.61 8.04
C ILE A 524 -34.14 -1.65 8.19
N ASN A 525 -32.94 -2.12 7.84
CA ASN A 525 -31.74 -1.29 7.88
C ASN A 525 -31.67 -0.43 6.61
N ALA A 526 -32.12 0.83 6.67
CA ALA A 526 -32.04 1.71 5.50
C ALA A 526 -30.66 2.36 5.32
N TYR A 527 -29.95 2.65 6.41
CA TYR A 527 -28.83 3.59 6.40
C TYR A 527 -27.42 2.98 6.37
N ASN A 528 -27.23 1.76 6.88
CA ASN A 528 -25.90 1.17 7.01
C ASN A 528 -25.92 -0.32 6.65
N GLN A 529 -26.24 -0.63 5.39
CA GLN A 529 -26.28 -2.02 4.90
C GLN A 529 -24.91 -2.48 4.39
N ILE A 530 -24.45 -3.63 4.86
CA ILE A 530 -23.27 -4.30 4.31
C ILE A 530 -23.72 -5.46 3.43
N SER A 531 -23.58 -5.33 2.11
CA SER A 531 -23.96 -6.39 1.16
C SER A 531 -22.77 -7.23 0.65
N GLY A 532 -21.54 -6.76 0.86
CA GLY A 532 -20.33 -7.39 0.33
C GLY A 532 -19.97 -8.71 1.02
N VAL A 533 -20.14 -9.81 0.29
CA VAL A 533 -19.68 -11.15 0.67
C VAL A 533 -18.37 -11.47 -0.06
N PRO A 534 -17.30 -11.85 0.64
CA PRO A 534 -16.03 -12.24 0.01
C PRO A 534 -16.20 -13.35 -1.04
N GLN A 535 -15.37 -13.31 -2.08
CA GLN A 535 -15.43 -14.31 -3.16
C GLN A 535 -15.28 -15.73 -2.62
N ARG A 536 -16.03 -16.68 -3.18
CA ARG A 536 -15.89 -18.10 -2.85
C ARG A 536 -14.74 -18.71 -3.67
N TYR A 537 -13.82 -19.40 -3.00
CA TYR A 537 -12.76 -20.17 -3.65
C TYR A 537 -13.02 -21.67 -3.49
N ARG A 538 -12.93 -22.44 -4.58
CA ARG A 538 -12.97 -23.92 -4.50
C ARG A 538 -11.75 -24.46 -3.76
N GLN A 539 -10.60 -23.85 -4.02
CA GLN A 539 -9.34 -24.09 -3.33
C GLN A 539 -8.68 -22.74 -3.11
N ARG A 540 -8.47 -22.40 -1.83
CA ARG A 540 -7.70 -21.21 -1.41
C ARG A 540 -6.29 -21.63 -1.07
N ASN A 541 -5.30 -20.91 -1.57
CA ASN A 541 -3.89 -21.23 -1.32
C ASN A 541 -3.25 -20.33 -0.28
N ASN A 542 -3.65 -19.05 -0.23
CA ASN A 542 -3.02 -18.04 0.61
C ASN A 542 -3.76 -17.88 1.94
N PRO A 543 -3.06 -17.47 3.02
CA PRO A 543 -3.71 -16.96 4.22
C PRO A 543 -4.56 -15.71 3.90
N PHE A 544 -5.29 -15.20 4.88
CA PHE A 544 -6.01 -13.95 4.76
C PHE A 544 -5.84 -13.06 5.98
N GLU A 545 -5.96 -11.76 5.80
CA GLU A 545 -5.73 -10.77 6.83
C GLU A 545 -6.87 -9.74 6.87
N ILE A 546 -7.34 -9.46 8.09
CA ILE A 546 -8.14 -8.27 8.41
C ILE A 546 -7.16 -7.27 9.03
N ILE A 547 -6.69 -6.32 8.22
CA ILE A 547 -5.58 -5.42 8.59
C ILE A 547 -5.95 -4.54 9.80
N ARG A 548 -7.20 -4.05 9.85
CA ARG A 548 -7.75 -3.22 10.91
C ARG A 548 -9.18 -3.64 11.24
N GLY A 549 -9.50 -3.61 12.54
CA GLY A 549 -10.86 -3.76 13.01
C GLY A 549 -11.56 -2.42 13.19
N PHE A 550 -12.88 -2.48 13.35
CA PHE A 550 -13.73 -1.32 13.57
C PHE A 550 -14.94 -1.70 14.41
N TYR A 551 -15.68 -0.69 14.87
CA TYR A 551 -16.91 -0.83 15.63
C TYR A 551 -18.00 0.11 15.12
N ASP A 552 -19.08 -0.46 14.62
CA ASP A 552 -20.26 0.28 14.19
C ASP A 552 -21.41 0.06 15.16
N TYR A 553 -22.14 1.13 15.45
CA TYR A 553 -23.39 1.09 16.20
C TYR A 553 -24.45 1.95 15.51
N ASP A 554 -25.60 1.36 15.21
CA ASP A 554 -26.73 2.08 14.62
C ASP A 554 -27.95 1.98 15.54
N GLU A 555 -28.66 3.09 15.75
CA GLU A 555 -29.92 3.17 16.50
C GLU A 555 -30.94 4.00 15.71
N ILE A 556 -31.90 3.31 15.09
CA ILE A 556 -32.82 3.89 14.12
C ILE A 556 -34.26 3.72 14.57
N ILE A 557 -35.00 4.82 14.62
CA ILE A 557 -36.45 4.84 14.82
C ILE A 557 -37.14 4.73 13.46
N ILE A 558 -38.12 3.84 13.35
CA ILE A 558 -38.83 3.58 12.10
C ILE A 558 -40.32 3.84 12.33
N ASP A 559 -40.86 4.85 11.67
CA ASP A 559 -42.28 5.18 11.69
C ASP A 559 -42.98 4.46 10.52
N LEU A 560 -43.90 3.57 10.84
CA LEU A 560 -44.70 2.81 9.89
C LEU A 560 -45.93 3.62 9.43
N PRO A 561 -46.46 3.37 8.22
CA PRO A 561 -47.68 4.03 7.77
C PRO A 561 -48.86 3.63 8.66
N LYS A 562 -49.85 4.52 8.79
CA LYS A 562 -51.07 4.21 9.56
C LYS A 562 -51.89 3.12 8.87
N GLY A 563 -52.71 2.41 9.65
CA GLY A 563 -53.64 1.43 9.11
C GLY A 563 -52.97 0.17 8.57
N VAL A 564 -51.80 -0.18 9.09
CA VAL A 564 -51.11 -1.44 8.79
C VAL A 564 -50.85 -2.23 10.07
N THR A 565 -50.65 -3.53 9.92
CA THR A 565 -50.17 -4.44 10.96
C THR A 565 -48.93 -5.18 10.47
N ILE A 566 -48.06 -5.57 11.41
CA ILE A 566 -46.85 -6.33 11.09
C ILE A 566 -47.24 -7.79 10.88
N GLU A 567 -47.16 -8.27 9.64
CA GLU A 567 -47.42 -9.68 9.30
C GLU A 567 -46.17 -10.53 9.61
N ALA A 568 -44.98 -10.02 9.28
CA ALA A 568 -43.71 -10.68 9.57
C ALA A 568 -42.61 -9.64 9.81
N LYS A 569 -41.73 -9.91 10.77
CA LYS A 569 -40.54 -9.09 11.04
C LYS A 569 -39.29 -9.96 11.19
N PRO A 570 -38.10 -9.42 10.92
CA PRO A 570 -36.84 -10.12 11.22
C PRO A 570 -36.72 -10.50 12.69
N GLU A 571 -36.11 -11.65 12.95
CA GLU A 571 -35.68 -12.03 14.29
C GLU A 571 -34.43 -11.27 14.71
N ASN A 572 -34.19 -11.19 16.02
CA ASN A 572 -32.93 -10.68 16.54
C ASN A 572 -31.82 -11.69 16.21
N VAL A 573 -30.66 -11.19 15.79
CA VAL A 573 -29.51 -12.05 15.47
C VAL A 573 -28.33 -11.63 16.32
N GLU A 574 -27.58 -12.62 16.80
CA GLU A 574 -26.28 -12.43 17.44
C GLU A 574 -25.28 -13.43 16.85
N LEU A 575 -24.17 -12.92 16.32
CA LEU A 575 -23.05 -13.68 15.80
C LEU A 575 -21.81 -13.26 16.58
N LYS A 576 -21.06 -14.23 17.10
CA LYS A 576 -19.80 -14.01 17.80
C LYS A 576 -18.79 -15.07 17.40
N GLY A 577 -17.58 -14.63 17.05
CA GLY A 577 -16.51 -15.53 16.64
C GLY A 577 -15.17 -14.82 16.50
N ALA A 578 -14.19 -15.53 15.94
CA ALA A 578 -12.82 -15.02 15.78
C ALA A 578 -12.78 -13.68 15.01
N PHE A 579 -13.58 -13.56 13.94
CA PHE A 579 -13.55 -12.42 13.03
C PHE A 579 -14.29 -11.18 13.55
N GLY A 580 -15.09 -11.31 14.61
CA GLY A 580 -15.88 -10.20 15.11
C GLY A 580 -17.19 -10.59 15.80
N GLU A 581 -18.01 -9.57 16.02
CA GLU A 581 -19.31 -9.65 16.66
C GLU A 581 -20.33 -8.87 15.81
N TYR A 582 -21.50 -9.43 15.59
CA TYR A 582 -22.60 -8.77 14.89
C TYR A 582 -23.90 -9.01 15.65
N LYS A 583 -24.66 -7.95 15.92
CA LYS A 583 -25.93 -8.04 16.62
C LYS A 583 -26.97 -7.15 15.96
N THR A 584 -28.18 -7.65 15.78
CA THR A 584 -29.36 -6.86 15.39
C THR A 584 -30.51 -7.10 16.36
N GLU A 585 -31.19 -6.02 16.71
CA GLU A 585 -32.35 -6.04 17.60
C GLU A 585 -33.47 -5.18 17.00
N LEU A 586 -34.68 -5.74 16.92
CA LEU A 586 -35.86 -5.03 16.44
C LEU A 586 -36.99 -5.10 17.46
N ALA A 587 -37.19 -3.98 18.17
CA ALA A 587 -38.24 -3.81 19.16
C ALA A 587 -39.44 -3.05 18.57
N VAL A 588 -40.65 -3.51 18.88
CA VAL A 588 -41.88 -2.77 18.59
C VAL A 588 -42.12 -1.83 19.76
N ILE A 589 -42.02 -0.52 19.54
CA ILE A 589 -42.26 0.49 20.58
C ILE A 589 -43.77 0.65 20.79
N ASN A 590 -44.51 0.74 19.68
CA ASN A 590 -45.97 0.79 19.63
C ASN A 590 -46.45 0.35 18.24
N GLU A 591 -47.75 0.42 17.96
CA GLU A 591 -48.38 -0.06 16.72
C GLU A 591 -47.76 0.51 15.44
N ASN A 592 -47.24 1.75 15.47
CA ASN A 592 -46.71 2.44 14.29
C ASN A 592 -45.22 2.76 14.38
N GLN A 593 -44.50 2.26 15.39
CA GLN A 593 -43.11 2.65 15.60
C GLN A 593 -42.22 1.49 16.05
N LEU A 594 -41.08 1.35 15.39
CA LEU A 594 -40.06 0.34 15.69
C LEU A 594 -38.75 1.01 16.10
N LEU A 595 -37.98 0.32 16.94
CA LEU A 595 -36.60 0.63 17.24
C LEU A 595 -35.70 -0.48 16.69
N TYR A 596 -34.88 -0.13 15.70
CA TYR A 596 -33.85 -1.00 15.16
C TYR A 596 -32.49 -0.63 15.75
N LYS A 597 -31.80 -1.60 16.32
CA LYS A 597 -30.41 -1.47 16.76
C LYS A 597 -29.53 -2.46 16.01
N ARG A 598 -28.34 -1.99 15.64
CA ARG A 598 -27.31 -2.81 15.01
C ARG A 598 -25.98 -2.54 15.68
N THR A 599 -25.21 -3.58 15.94
CA THR A 599 -23.82 -3.50 16.35
C THR A 599 -23.00 -4.38 15.42
N TYR A 600 -21.93 -3.84 14.85
CA TYR A 600 -21.01 -4.63 14.06
C TYR A 600 -19.56 -4.29 14.42
N LYS A 601 -18.87 -5.26 15.01
CA LYS A 601 -17.46 -5.20 15.34
C LYS A 601 -16.69 -6.18 14.48
N THR A 602 -15.60 -5.73 13.87
CA THR A 602 -14.63 -6.62 13.20
C THR A 602 -13.34 -6.64 14.00
N ASN A 603 -12.77 -7.83 14.21
CA ASN A 603 -11.48 -7.99 14.87
C ASN A 603 -10.36 -8.04 13.81
N PRO A 604 -9.27 -7.26 13.95
CA PRO A 604 -8.10 -7.43 13.09
C PRO A 604 -7.46 -8.78 13.36
N GLY A 605 -6.77 -9.34 12.36
CA GLY A 605 -6.06 -10.61 12.54
C GLY A 605 -5.49 -11.17 11.25
N TYR A 606 -4.51 -12.05 11.42
CA TYR A 606 -3.92 -12.86 10.38
C TYR A 606 -4.39 -14.31 10.57
N TYR A 607 -5.04 -14.87 9.55
CA TYR A 607 -5.80 -16.12 9.66
C TYR A 607 -5.33 -17.15 8.64
N ASP A 608 -5.41 -18.42 9.02
CA ASP A 608 -5.06 -19.52 8.11
C ASP A 608 -6.10 -19.64 6.98
N LYS A 609 -5.65 -20.08 5.81
CA LYS A 609 -6.52 -20.28 4.64
C LYS A 609 -7.74 -21.19 4.91
N LYS A 610 -7.64 -22.13 5.85
CA LYS A 610 -8.73 -23.04 6.27
C LYS A 610 -9.88 -22.30 6.95
N GLU A 611 -9.63 -21.14 7.56
CA GLU A 611 -10.63 -20.35 8.27
C GLU A 611 -11.46 -19.45 7.33
N TYR A 612 -11.02 -19.29 6.07
CA TYR A 612 -11.61 -18.35 5.13
C TYR A 612 -13.09 -18.62 4.86
N GLU A 613 -13.50 -19.89 4.74
CA GLU A 613 -14.93 -20.20 4.51
C GLU A 613 -15.79 -19.84 5.73
N ASN A 614 -15.24 -19.92 6.95
CA ASN A 614 -15.95 -19.47 8.15
C ASN A 614 -16.08 -17.93 8.16
N PHE A 615 -15.03 -17.21 7.75
CA PHE A 615 -15.07 -15.76 7.58
C PHE A 615 -16.11 -15.35 6.52
N ARG A 616 -16.11 -16.03 5.37
CA ARG A 616 -17.09 -15.79 4.31
C ARG A 616 -18.52 -16.03 4.81
N LYS A 617 -18.77 -17.13 5.52
CA LYS A 617 -20.09 -17.42 6.12
C LYS A 617 -20.51 -16.36 7.13
N PHE A 618 -19.59 -15.87 7.96
CA PHE A 618 -19.85 -14.76 8.88
C PHE A 618 -20.29 -13.50 8.12
N ARG A 619 -19.57 -13.13 7.06
CA ARG A 619 -19.92 -12.00 6.17
C ARG A 619 -21.23 -12.21 5.41
N GLU A 620 -21.52 -13.44 4.99
CA GLU A 620 -22.77 -13.82 4.32
C GLU A 620 -23.98 -13.68 5.28
N GLN A 621 -23.84 -14.10 6.53
CA GLN A 621 -24.90 -13.89 7.54
C GLN A 621 -25.11 -12.40 7.81
N ILE A 622 -24.05 -11.60 7.93
CA ILE A 622 -24.18 -10.14 8.06
C ILE A 622 -24.94 -9.55 6.88
N ALA A 623 -24.56 -9.90 5.64
CA ALA A 623 -25.21 -9.38 4.45
C ALA A 623 -26.68 -9.78 4.32
N LYS A 624 -27.01 -11.02 4.72
CA LYS A 624 -28.40 -11.48 4.80
C LYS A 624 -29.20 -10.68 5.82
N ASN A 625 -28.64 -10.42 7.00
CA ASN A 625 -29.34 -9.78 8.10
C ASN A 625 -29.46 -8.25 7.94
N ASP A 626 -28.46 -7.60 7.34
CA ASP A 626 -28.55 -6.19 6.97
C ASP A 626 -29.60 -5.95 5.87
N ASN A 627 -29.88 -6.95 5.04
CA ASN A 627 -30.96 -6.91 4.04
C ASN A 627 -32.26 -7.56 4.54
N ALA A 628 -32.39 -7.84 5.85
CA ALA A 628 -33.58 -8.48 6.39
C ALA A 628 -34.81 -7.57 6.24
N LYS A 629 -35.92 -8.16 5.80
CA LYS A 629 -37.13 -7.42 5.41
C LYS A 629 -38.25 -7.61 6.43
N ILE A 630 -39.04 -6.55 6.59
CA ILE A 630 -40.32 -6.58 7.27
C ILE A 630 -41.44 -6.65 6.24
N VAL A 631 -42.55 -7.29 6.61
CA VAL A 631 -43.78 -7.38 5.83
C VAL A 631 -44.91 -6.78 6.65
N LEU A 632 -45.55 -5.75 6.10
CA LEU A 632 -46.74 -5.12 6.66
C LEU A 632 -47.95 -5.52 5.82
N VAL A 633 -49.12 -5.62 6.44
CA VAL A 633 -50.41 -5.84 5.77
C VAL A 633 -51.35 -4.69 6.10
N LYS A 634 -52.10 -4.20 5.10
CA LYS A 634 -53.14 -3.17 5.35
C LYS A 634 -54.24 -3.75 6.22
N ASN A 635 -54.64 -3.00 7.25
CA ASN A 635 -55.80 -3.33 8.06
C ASN A 635 -57.05 -3.22 7.19
N GLN A 636 -57.96 -4.18 7.35
CA GLN A 636 -59.22 -4.22 6.60
C GLN A 636 -60.16 -3.09 7.00
#